data_AF-A0A2V9JMB3-F1
#
_entry.id   AF-A0A2V9JMB3-F1
#
_cell.length_a   1.000
_cell.length_b   1.000
_cell.length_c   1.000
_cell.angle_alpha   90.00
_cell.angle_beta   90.00
_cell.angle_gamma   90.00
#
_symmetry.space_group_name_H-M   'P 1'
#
loop_
_entity.id
_entity.type
_entity.pdbx_description
1 polymer ?
#
loop_
_entity_poly.entity_id
_entity_poly.type
_entity_poly.pdbx_seq_one_letter_code
_entity_poly.pdbx_strand_id
1 'polypeptide(L)'
;MTFEGGRDNVPALLRAWDIAAEKSGSAIVWIHGPQPVLMVPVDELRQRWERRPMGPLLFELQVRNGPNVILEGLEGIRAVKNVPRLDGVSADLARLFAGWNGAARELVFVRERVEGGNLAARAGAAASSSHLARLWARDEVMRLTSPEIRRIDDAIKLASTYQLVTPVTGAVVLERKEQYEAAGLEPVKAGSVPTIPEPEEWLLMIVVAIVLTWAMLNRRRAWKLS
;
A
#
# COMPACT_ATOMS: atom_id res chain seq x y z
N MET A 1 23.51 -23.42 -18.95
CA MET A 1 22.62 -23.16 -17.80
C MET A 1 21.66 -22.06 -18.20
N THR A 2 20.46 -22.42 -18.63
CA THR A 2 19.38 -21.47 -18.95
C THR A 2 18.72 -21.06 -17.63
N PHE A 3 18.71 -19.76 -17.36
CA PHE A 3 17.97 -19.19 -16.25
C PHE A 3 16.47 -19.31 -16.54
N GLU A 4 15.79 -20.28 -15.91
CA GLU A 4 14.33 -20.35 -15.85
C GLU A 4 13.86 -19.51 -14.65
N GLY A 5 13.87 -18.20 -14.80
CA GLY A 5 13.43 -17.31 -13.74
C GLY A 5 12.76 -16.07 -14.29
N GLY A 6 11.65 -15.68 -13.67
CA GLY A 6 11.09 -14.33 -13.81
C GLY A 6 9.86 -14.26 -14.69
N ARG A 7 8.71 -14.65 -14.12
CA ARG A 7 7.50 -13.81 -14.22
C ARG A 7 6.42 -14.19 -13.23
N ASP A 8 6.40 -15.44 -12.79
CA ASP A 8 5.43 -15.91 -11.81
C ASP A 8 6.12 -16.66 -10.66
N ASN A 9 6.01 -16.07 -9.47
CA ASN A 9 6.56 -16.65 -8.25
C ASN A 9 5.59 -17.64 -7.57
N VAL A 10 4.32 -17.71 -7.99
CA VAL A 10 3.31 -18.59 -7.37
C VAL A 10 3.74 -20.07 -7.42
N PRO A 11 4.16 -20.65 -8.57
CA PRO A 11 4.61 -22.05 -8.61
C PRO A 11 5.83 -22.33 -7.71
N ALA A 12 6.76 -21.37 -7.63
CA ALA A 12 7.94 -21.48 -6.77
C ALA A 12 7.56 -21.42 -5.29
N LEU A 13 6.62 -20.55 -4.92
CA LEU A 13 6.10 -20.45 -3.55
C LEU A 13 5.30 -21.66 -3.14
N LEU A 14 4.48 -22.23 -4.03
CA LEU A 14 3.78 -23.50 -3.80
C LEU A 14 4.80 -24.60 -3.48
N ARG A 15 5.81 -24.78 -4.34
CA ARG A 15 6.87 -25.77 -4.11
C ARG A 15 7.61 -25.53 -2.79
N ALA A 16 7.97 -24.28 -2.50
CA ALA A 16 8.65 -23.92 -1.26
C ALA A 16 7.78 -24.22 -0.02
N TRP A 17 6.47 -24.01 -0.13
CA TRP A 17 5.52 -24.35 0.92
C TRP A 17 5.46 -25.84 1.17
N ASP A 18 5.38 -26.66 0.12
CA ASP A 18 5.31 -28.12 0.25
C ASP A 18 6.57 -28.65 0.95
N ILE A 19 7.76 -28.21 0.51
CA ILE A 19 9.05 -28.59 1.11
C ILE A 19 9.10 -28.13 2.58
N ALA A 20 8.73 -26.88 2.87
CA ALA A 20 8.79 -26.37 4.23
C ALA A 20 7.77 -27.05 5.15
N ALA A 21 6.61 -27.47 4.63
CA ALA A 21 5.56 -28.14 5.40
C ALA A 21 5.93 -29.58 5.81
N GLU A 22 6.92 -30.20 5.18
CA GLU A 22 7.44 -31.53 5.56
C GLU A 22 8.10 -31.53 6.94
N LYS A 23 8.59 -30.38 7.41
CA LYS A 23 9.28 -30.25 8.69
C LYS A 23 8.70 -29.12 9.54
N SER A 24 8.26 -29.46 10.75
CA SER A 24 7.79 -28.47 11.72
C SER A 24 8.89 -27.45 12.06
N GLY A 25 8.53 -26.18 12.13
CA GLY A 25 9.46 -25.09 12.46
C GLY A 25 10.31 -24.61 11.29
N SER A 26 10.04 -25.08 10.06
CA SER A 26 10.63 -24.52 8.84
C SER A 26 10.01 -23.17 8.47
N ALA A 27 10.79 -22.36 7.75
CA ALA A 27 10.36 -21.07 7.22
C ALA A 27 10.80 -20.91 5.77
N ILE A 28 10.07 -20.09 5.03
CA ILE A 28 10.33 -19.72 3.65
C ILE A 28 10.81 -18.27 3.65
N VAL A 29 11.96 -18.01 3.01
CA VAL A 29 12.42 -16.64 2.76
C VAL A 29 12.28 -16.37 1.27
N TRP A 30 11.35 -15.48 0.92
CA TRP A 30 11.04 -15.14 -0.45
C TRP A 30 11.66 -13.80 -0.82
N ILE A 31 12.73 -13.84 -1.60
CA ILE A 31 13.46 -12.65 -2.06
C ILE A 31 13.00 -12.34 -3.49
N HIS A 32 12.44 -11.16 -3.72
CA HIS A 32 11.89 -10.83 -5.04
C HIS A 32 11.85 -9.34 -5.36
N GLY A 33 11.71 -9.02 -6.65
CA GLY A 33 11.30 -7.69 -7.13
C GLY A 33 9.77 -7.60 -7.30
N PRO A 34 9.26 -6.49 -7.88
CA PRO A 34 7.82 -6.30 -8.08
C PRO A 34 7.15 -7.48 -8.81
N GLN A 35 5.93 -7.82 -8.40
CA GLN A 35 5.08 -8.87 -8.99
C GLN A 35 3.73 -8.25 -9.43
N PRO A 36 3.72 -7.45 -10.53
CA PRO A 36 2.54 -6.68 -10.95
C PRO A 36 1.44 -7.53 -11.60
N VAL A 37 1.74 -8.76 -12.02
CA VAL A 37 0.83 -9.59 -12.82
C VAL A 37 0.89 -11.02 -12.31
N LEU A 38 -0.27 -11.64 -12.12
CA LEU A 38 -0.39 -13.07 -11.87
C LEU A 38 -0.50 -13.82 -13.19
N MET A 39 0.28 -14.89 -13.36
CA MET A 39 0.06 -15.85 -14.45
C MET A 39 -0.73 -17.07 -13.94
N VAL A 40 -0.49 -17.45 -12.69
CA VAL A 40 -1.23 -18.48 -11.96
C VAL A 40 -2.00 -17.84 -10.79
N PRO A 41 -3.25 -18.25 -10.52
CA PRO A 41 -4.00 -17.77 -9.37
C PRO A 41 -3.30 -18.09 -8.04
N VAL A 42 -3.35 -17.16 -7.10
CA VAL A 42 -2.75 -17.30 -5.76
C VAL A 42 -3.63 -18.12 -4.80
N ASP A 43 -4.86 -18.46 -5.19
CA ASP A 43 -5.86 -19.11 -4.35
C ASP A 43 -5.39 -20.45 -3.78
N GLU A 44 -4.69 -21.26 -4.58
CA GLU A 44 -4.14 -22.53 -4.10
C GLU A 44 -3.14 -22.30 -2.97
N LEU A 45 -2.26 -21.32 -3.14
CA LEU A 45 -1.25 -20.96 -2.16
C LEU A 45 -1.90 -20.44 -0.88
N ARG A 46 -2.90 -19.56 -1.01
CA ARG A 46 -3.69 -19.05 0.13
C ARG A 46 -4.39 -20.19 0.89
N GLN A 47 -5.05 -21.08 0.16
CA GLN A 47 -5.82 -22.19 0.73
C GLN A 47 -4.94 -23.14 1.58
N ARG A 48 -3.66 -23.30 1.24
CA ARG A 48 -2.72 -24.11 2.04
C ARG A 48 -2.56 -23.56 3.46
N TRP A 49 -2.42 -22.24 3.61
CA TRP A 49 -2.37 -21.60 4.93
C TRP A 49 -3.71 -21.55 5.64
N GLU A 50 -4.82 -21.40 4.91
CA GLU A 50 -6.16 -21.44 5.52
C GLU A 50 -6.47 -22.82 6.11
N ARG A 51 -6.08 -23.90 5.42
CA ARG A 51 -6.24 -25.28 5.90
C ARG A 51 -5.24 -25.67 6.99
N ARG A 52 -4.07 -25.03 7.01
CA ARG A 52 -3.03 -25.24 8.04
C ARG A 52 -2.59 -23.89 8.63
N PRO A 53 -3.34 -23.36 9.62
CA PRO A 53 -3.00 -22.08 10.26
C PRO A 53 -1.61 -22.05 10.90
N MET A 54 -1.10 -23.22 11.32
CA MET A 54 0.26 -23.41 11.86
C MET A 54 1.26 -23.88 10.80
N GLY A 55 1.02 -23.56 9.53
CA GLY A 55 1.93 -23.85 8.42
C GLY A 55 3.23 -23.04 8.48
N PRO A 56 4.16 -23.27 7.52
CA PRO A 56 5.44 -22.56 7.47
C PRO A 56 5.27 -21.04 7.48
N LEU A 57 6.19 -20.34 8.16
CA LEU A 57 6.26 -18.88 8.07
C LEU A 57 6.79 -18.48 6.69
N LEU A 58 6.21 -17.44 6.09
CA LEU A 58 6.72 -16.82 4.86
C LEU A 58 7.27 -15.44 5.20
N PHE A 59 8.59 -15.28 5.12
CA PHE A 59 9.26 -13.99 5.22
C PHE A 59 9.47 -13.43 3.82
N GLU A 60 8.75 -12.37 3.49
CA GLU A 60 8.83 -11.70 2.21
C GLU A 60 9.83 -10.53 2.25
N LEU A 61 10.77 -10.52 1.32
CA LEU A 61 11.82 -9.50 1.19
C LEU A 61 11.82 -8.89 -0.22
N GLN A 62 11.19 -7.74 -0.34
CA GLN A 62 11.20 -6.96 -1.57
C GLN A 62 12.54 -6.26 -1.82
N VAL A 63 13.29 -6.68 -2.85
CA VAL A 63 14.57 -6.06 -3.21
C VAL A 63 14.41 -4.73 -3.95
N ARG A 64 13.28 -4.54 -4.64
CA ARG A 64 12.92 -3.35 -5.41
C ARG A 64 11.46 -2.98 -5.19
N ASN A 65 11.19 -1.72 -4.82
CA ASN A 65 9.84 -1.20 -4.62
C ASN A 65 8.97 -1.36 -5.87
N GLY A 66 7.69 -1.70 -5.65
CA GLY A 66 6.68 -1.86 -6.70
C GLY A 66 5.52 -2.76 -6.27
N PRO A 67 4.48 -2.89 -7.11
CA PRO A 67 3.29 -3.67 -6.79
C PRO A 67 3.61 -5.16 -6.62
N ASN A 68 2.81 -5.83 -5.78
CA ASN A 68 2.91 -7.27 -5.54
C ASN A 68 1.53 -7.89 -5.34
N VAL A 69 0.92 -8.31 -6.45
CA VAL A 69 -0.44 -8.89 -6.47
C VAL A 69 -0.49 -10.23 -5.72
N ILE A 70 0.63 -10.95 -5.62
CA ILE A 70 0.71 -12.19 -4.82
C ILE A 70 0.54 -11.87 -3.33
N LEU A 71 1.19 -10.82 -2.81
CA LEU A 71 1.03 -10.40 -1.41
C LEU A 71 -0.39 -9.90 -1.12
N GLU A 72 -1.00 -9.16 -2.04
CA GLU A 72 -2.40 -8.73 -1.92
C GLU A 72 -3.32 -9.94 -1.77
N GLY A 73 -3.12 -10.98 -2.60
CA GLY A 73 -3.87 -12.23 -2.49
C GLY A 73 -3.62 -13.04 -1.22
N LEU A 74 -2.52 -12.80 -0.53
CA LEU A 74 -2.19 -13.39 0.77
C LEU A 74 -2.53 -12.48 1.95
N GLU A 75 -3.18 -11.34 1.72
CA GLU A 75 -3.61 -10.44 2.78
C GLU A 75 -4.52 -11.16 3.78
N GLY A 76 -4.22 -10.98 5.07
CA GLY A 76 -4.90 -11.64 6.19
C GLY A 76 -4.26 -12.95 6.65
N ILE A 77 -3.31 -13.53 5.91
CA ILE A 77 -2.60 -14.74 6.34
C ILE A 77 -1.53 -14.39 7.38
N ARG A 78 -1.76 -14.75 8.66
CA ARG A 78 -0.88 -14.41 9.80
C ARG A 78 0.56 -14.92 9.66
N ALA A 79 0.76 -16.01 8.92
CA ALA A 79 2.06 -16.63 8.69
C ALA A 79 2.95 -15.86 7.71
N VAL A 80 2.38 -14.92 6.94
CA VAL A 80 3.12 -14.05 6.02
C VAL A 80 3.64 -12.84 6.79
N LYS A 81 4.95 -12.61 6.72
CA LYS A 81 5.68 -11.56 7.42
C LYS A 81 6.47 -10.74 6.40
N ASN A 82 6.28 -9.42 6.39
CA ASN A 82 7.13 -8.53 5.61
C ASN A 82 8.45 -8.29 6.34
N VAL A 83 9.56 -8.38 5.62
CA VAL A 83 10.90 -8.09 6.13
C VAL A 83 11.24 -6.63 5.80
N PRO A 84 11.43 -5.77 6.81
CA PRO A 84 11.76 -4.36 6.58
C PRO A 84 13.06 -4.20 5.79
N ARG A 85 13.02 -3.30 4.80
CA ARG A 85 14.19 -2.83 4.07
C ARG A 85 14.79 -1.62 4.78
N LEU A 86 15.80 -1.86 5.62
CA LEU A 86 16.47 -0.81 6.38
C LEU A 86 17.81 -0.43 5.76
N ASP A 87 18.46 -1.39 5.09
CA ASP A 87 19.80 -1.22 4.52
C ASP A 87 19.94 -2.06 3.23
N GLY A 88 21.17 -2.44 2.90
CA GLY A 88 21.46 -3.43 1.86
C GLY A 88 20.81 -4.78 2.17
N VAL A 89 20.43 -5.49 1.10
CA VAL A 89 19.77 -6.81 1.17
C VAL A 89 20.52 -7.79 2.07
N SER A 90 21.85 -7.84 1.99
CA SER A 90 22.67 -8.72 2.83
C SER A 90 22.57 -8.39 4.32
N ALA A 91 22.55 -7.10 4.69
CA ALA A 91 22.43 -6.67 6.07
C ALA A 91 21.02 -6.94 6.63
N ASP A 92 19.99 -6.76 5.82
CA ASP A 92 18.61 -7.08 6.19
C ASP A 92 18.42 -8.60 6.39
N LEU A 93 19.00 -9.44 5.53
CA LEU A 93 19.01 -10.90 5.70
C LEU A 93 19.78 -11.34 6.95
N ALA A 94 20.96 -10.76 7.19
CA ALA A 94 21.74 -11.05 8.39
C ALA A 94 20.94 -10.73 9.66
N ARG A 95 20.20 -9.62 9.67
CA ARG A 95 19.31 -9.21 10.76
C ARG A 95 18.14 -10.17 10.95
N LEU A 96 17.50 -10.59 9.85
CA LEU A 96 16.41 -11.58 9.87
C LEU A 96 16.89 -12.88 10.52
N PHE A 97 18.02 -13.42 10.07
CA PHE A 97 18.56 -14.68 10.59
C PHE A 97 19.04 -14.55 12.05
N ALA A 98 19.59 -13.40 12.42
CA ALA A 98 19.92 -13.09 13.81
C ALA A 98 18.67 -12.93 14.71
N GLY A 99 17.48 -12.77 14.14
CA GLY A 99 16.22 -12.79 14.89
C GLY A 99 15.81 -14.21 15.31
N TRP A 100 16.10 -15.21 14.48
CA TRP A 100 15.64 -16.60 14.71
C TRP A 100 16.35 -17.31 15.85
N ASN A 101 17.58 -16.92 16.14
CA ASN A 101 18.37 -17.41 17.28
C ASN A 101 18.18 -16.55 18.55
N GLY A 102 17.21 -15.61 18.54
CA GLY A 102 16.91 -14.74 19.68
C GLY A 102 18.02 -13.73 20.02
N ALA A 103 19.02 -13.61 19.14
CA ALA A 103 20.19 -12.76 19.36
C ALA A 103 19.94 -11.30 18.96
N ALA A 104 19.00 -11.05 18.05
CA ALA A 104 18.71 -9.72 17.54
C ALA A 104 17.48 -9.10 18.21
N ARG A 105 17.63 -7.83 18.62
CA ARG A 105 16.50 -6.96 18.92
C ARG A 105 15.78 -6.65 17.62
N GLU A 106 14.50 -6.97 17.54
CA GLU A 106 13.65 -6.57 16.43
C GLU A 106 13.25 -5.10 16.59
N LEU A 107 13.53 -4.28 15.58
CA LEU A 107 13.01 -2.92 15.52
C LEU A 107 11.67 -2.96 14.80
N VAL A 108 10.60 -2.64 15.52
CA VAL A 108 9.24 -2.59 14.99
C VAL A 108 8.79 -1.14 14.95
N PHE A 109 8.25 -0.71 13.81
CA PHE A 109 7.59 0.58 13.70
C PHE A 109 6.19 0.48 14.30
N VAL A 110 5.97 1.16 15.41
CA VAL A 110 4.64 1.26 16.04
C VAL A 110 4.07 2.65 15.75
N ARG A 111 2.80 2.68 15.35
CA ARG A 111 2.03 3.91 15.18
C ARG A 111 0.93 3.93 16.23
N GLU A 112 0.86 5.03 16.98
CA GLU A 112 -0.15 5.22 18.02
C GLU A 112 -0.66 6.66 18.00
N ARG A 113 -1.90 6.85 18.46
CA ARG A 113 -2.43 8.18 18.76
C ARG A 113 -2.08 8.51 20.21
N VAL A 114 -1.49 9.69 20.40
CA VAL A 114 -1.15 10.22 21.72
C VAL A 114 -1.99 11.46 22.00
N GLU A 115 -2.49 11.60 23.22
CA GLU A 115 -3.20 12.82 23.63
C GLU A 115 -2.26 14.02 23.77
N GLY A 116 -2.76 15.22 23.47
CA GLY A 116 -1.96 16.42 23.24
C GLY A 116 -1.03 16.83 24.40
N GLY A 117 -1.30 16.40 25.64
CA GLY A 117 -0.43 16.65 26.79
C GLY A 117 0.94 15.94 26.73
N ASN A 118 1.07 14.87 25.95
CA ASN A 118 2.31 14.07 25.83
C ASN A 118 3.17 14.44 24.62
N LEU A 119 2.74 15.39 23.77
CA LEU A 119 3.54 15.86 22.63
C LEU A 119 4.78 16.65 23.08
N ALA A 120 4.66 17.43 24.16
CA ALA A 120 5.77 18.19 24.74
C ALA A 120 6.85 17.28 25.36
N ALA A 121 6.50 16.05 25.76
CA ALA A 121 7.44 15.08 26.31
C ALA A 121 8.29 14.38 25.23
N ARG A 122 7.90 14.45 23.95
CA ARG A 122 8.62 13.86 22.82
C ARG A 122 9.48 14.91 22.14
N ALA A 123 10.62 15.23 22.76
CA ALA A 123 11.65 16.07 22.15
C ALA A 123 11.98 15.53 20.73
N GLY A 124 11.77 16.37 19.71
CA GLY A 124 12.01 16.02 18.30
C GLY A 124 10.78 15.66 17.45
N ALA A 125 9.56 15.83 17.96
CA ALA A 125 8.36 15.67 17.15
C ALA A 125 8.27 16.75 16.05
N ALA A 126 8.57 16.37 14.80
CA ALA A 126 8.36 17.21 13.63
C ALA A 126 6.99 16.94 13.00
N ALA A 127 6.34 18.00 12.50
CA ALA A 127 5.16 17.84 11.66
C ALA A 127 5.54 17.03 10.41
N SER A 128 4.79 15.96 10.14
CA SER A 128 5.00 15.07 9.00
C SER A 128 3.74 14.98 8.14
N SER A 129 3.78 14.12 7.13
CA SER A 129 2.68 13.94 6.19
C SER A 129 1.41 13.40 6.85
N SER A 130 0.26 13.95 6.45
CA SER A 130 -1.08 13.46 6.84
C SER A 130 -1.32 12.00 6.43
N HIS A 131 -0.58 11.48 5.46
CA HIS A 131 -0.63 10.08 5.05
C HIS A 131 -0.24 9.11 6.17
N LEU A 132 0.67 9.48 7.08
CA LEU A 132 1.02 8.63 8.23
C LEU A 132 -0.13 8.50 9.21
N ALA A 133 -0.89 9.58 9.43
CA ALA A 133 -2.09 9.54 10.27
C ALA A 133 -3.19 8.67 9.63
N ARG A 134 -3.34 8.71 8.30
CA ARG A 134 -4.26 7.83 7.57
C ARG A 134 -3.84 6.36 7.63
N LEU A 135 -2.54 6.07 7.54
CA LEU A 135 -2.02 4.72 7.68
C LEU A 135 -2.30 4.17 9.09
N TRP A 136 -2.03 4.96 10.13
CA TRP A 136 -2.41 4.61 11.50
C TRP A 136 -3.92 4.36 11.64
N ALA A 137 -4.75 5.26 11.11
CA ALA A 137 -6.20 5.13 11.20
C ALA A 137 -6.72 3.87 10.48
N ARG A 138 -6.12 3.49 9.34
CA ARG A 138 -6.42 2.21 8.66
C ARG A 138 -6.13 1.03 9.58
N ASP A 139 -4.93 0.98 10.16
CA ASP A 139 -4.50 -0.12 11.02
C ASP A 139 -5.42 -0.23 12.25
N GLU A 140 -5.81 0.90 12.83
CA GLU A 140 -6.69 0.97 13.98
C GLU A 140 -8.13 0.55 13.65
N VAL A 141 -8.67 0.92 12.48
CA VAL A 141 -9.98 0.44 12.01
C VAL A 141 -9.99 -1.08 11.86
N MET A 142 -8.94 -1.67 11.27
CA MET A 142 -8.81 -3.13 11.15
C MET A 142 -8.72 -3.80 12.52
N ARG A 143 -8.06 -3.17 13.49
CA ARG A 143 -8.00 -3.64 14.87
C ARG A 143 -9.38 -3.58 15.55
N LEU A 144 -10.10 -2.48 15.45
CA LEU A 144 -11.42 -2.30 16.08
C LEU A 144 -12.48 -3.25 15.50
N THR A 145 -12.35 -3.61 14.23
CA THR A 145 -13.24 -4.57 13.54
C THR A 145 -12.87 -6.03 13.78
N SER A 146 -11.75 -6.30 14.46
CA SER A 146 -11.31 -7.67 14.72
C SER A 146 -12.34 -8.45 15.56
N PRO A 147 -12.44 -9.79 15.40
CA PRO A 147 -13.40 -10.61 16.12
C PRO A 147 -13.29 -10.51 17.65
N GLU A 148 -12.12 -10.13 18.16
CA GLU A 148 -11.83 -9.98 19.58
C GLU A 148 -12.34 -8.65 20.17
N ILE A 149 -12.33 -7.56 19.38
CA ILE A 149 -12.67 -6.21 19.87
C ILE A 149 -14.10 -5.81 19.48
N ARG A 150 -14.51 -6.05 18.22
CA ARG A 150 -15.86 -5.80 17.69
C ARG A 150 -16.45 -4.42 18.00
N ARG A 151 -15.63 -3.36 17.95
CA ARG A 151 -16.07 -1.96 18.14
C ARG A 151 -16.39 -1.30 16.80
N ILE A 152 -17.44 -1.79 16.15
CA ILE A 152 -17.77 -1.41 14.76
C ILE A 152 -18.12 0.08 14.65
N ASP A 153 -18.92 0.64 15.57
CA ASP A 153 -19.31 2.06 15.50
C ASP A 153 -18.12 3.01 15.61
N ASP A 154 -17.14 2.67 16.47
CA ASP A 154 -15.92 3.45 16.61
C ASP A 154 -15.03 3.34 15.37
N ALA A 155 -14.99 2.15 14.76
CA ALA A 155 -14.31 1.93 13.49
C ALA A 155 -14.92 2.78 12.36
N ILE A 156 -16.25 2.84 12.26
CA ILE A 156 -16.97 3.67 11.28
C ILE A 156 -16.65 5.16 11.50
N LYS A 157 -16.72 5.64 12.75
CA LYS A 157 -16.40 7.04 13.09
C LYS A 157 -14.96 7.38 12.75
N LEU A 158 -14.02 6.49 13.05
CA LEU A 158 -12.60 6.69 12.78
C LEU A 158 -12.33 6.71 11.27
N ALA A 159 -12.84 5.73 10.53
CA ALA A 159 -12.71 5.66 9.07
C ALA A 159 -13.31 6.90 8.39
N SER A 160 -14.48 7.35 8.83
CA SER A 160 -15.15 8.56 8.30
C SER A 160 -14.31 9.82 8.57
N THR A 161 -13.77 9.96 9.78
CA THR A 161 -12.92 11.09 10.19
C THR A 161 -11.69 11.23 9.30
N TYR A 162 -11.05 10.11 8.97
CA TYR A 162 -9.85 10.08 8.13
C TYR A 162 -10.13 9.86 6.64
N GLN A 163 -11.42 9.82 6.24
CA GLN A 163 -11.89 9.61 4.87
C GLN A 163 -11.32 8.33 4.24
N LEU A 164 -11.40 7.23 4.98
CA LEU A 164 -10.91 5.92 4.55
C LEU A 164 -12.05 5.03 4.06
N VAL A 165 -11.84 4.38 2.92
CA VAL A 165 -12.66 3.27 2.44
C VAL A 165 -12.13 1.99 3.07
N THR A 166 -12.97 1.29 3.81
CA THR A 166 -12.61 0.11 4.61
C THR A 166 -13.75 -0.92 4.53
N PRO A 167 -13.60 -2.15 5.05
CA PRO A 167 -14.71 -3.10 5.06
C PRO A 167 -15.99 -2.61 5.74
N VAL A 168 -15.90 -1.56 6.58
CA VAL A 168 -17.04 -0.94 7.29
C VAL A 168 -17.45 0.43 6.72
N THR A 169 -16.76 0.93 5.69
CA THR A 169 -17.05 2.24 5.06
C THR A 169 -16.88 2.19 3.55
N GLY A 170 -17.92 2.54 2.79
CA GLY A 170 -17.88 2.66 1.34
C GLY A 170 -17.78 4.11 0.87
N ALA A 171 -17.31 4.31 -0.36
CA ALA A 171 -17.45 5.57 -1.07
C ALA A 171 -18.54 5.43 -2.13
N VAL A 172 -19.54 6.30 -2.11
CA VAL A 172 -20.59 6.36 -3.13
C VAL A 172 -20.31 7.58 -4.00
N VAL A 173 -19.99 7.32 -5.28
CA VAL A 173 -19.83 8.36 -6.30
C VAL A 173 -21.12 8.39 -7.09
N LEU A 174 -21.82 9.52 -7.05
CA LEU A 174 -23.01 9.75 -7.86
C LEU A 174 -22.68 10.84 -8.87
N GLU A 175 -23.01 10.60 -10.14
CA GLU A 175 -22.63 11.50 -11.23
C GLU A 175 -23.52 12.75 -11.30
N ARG A 176 -24.73 12.68 -10.74
CA ARG A 176 -25.72 13.76 -10.81
C ARG A 176 -26.08 14.25 -9.42
N LYS A 177 -26.16 15.57 -9.26
CA LYS A 177 -26.59 16.23 -8.02
C LYS A 177 -27.95 15.73 -7.52
N GLU A 178 -28.85 15.44 -8.45
CA GLU A 178 -30.19 14.87 -8.19
C GLU A 178 -30.13 13.51 -7.47
N GLN A 179 -29.08 12.70 -7.72
CA GLN A 179 -28.91 11.40 -7.08
C GLN A 179 -28.40 11.54 -5.63
N TYR A 180 -27.61 12.58 -5.34
CA TYR A 180 -27.22 12.92 -3.96
C TYR A 180 -28.45 13.31 -3.13
N GLU A 181 -29.34 14.12 -3.71
CA GLU A 181 -30.59 14.54 -3.06
C GLU A 181 -31.55 13.36 -2.85
N ALA A 182 -31.67 12.46 -3.83
CA ALA A 182 -32.49 11.25 -3.71
C ALA A 182 -31.96 10.22 -2.69
N ALA A 183 -30.63 10.15 -2.50
CA ALA A 183 -30.00 9.27 -1.53
C ALA A 183 -29.81 9.91 -0.13
N GLY A 184 -30.19 11.18 0.05
CA GLY A 184 -30.01 11.90 1.31
C GLY A 184 -28.54 12.14 1.69
N LEU A 185 -27.67 12.29 0.69
CA LEU A 185 -26.22 12.42 0.87
C LEU A 185 -25.77 13.86 0.55
N GLU A 186 -24.99 14.47 1.44
CA GLU A 186 -24.33 15.75 1.15
C GLU A 186 -22.99 15.52 0.41
N PRO A 187 -22.72 16.24 -0.70
CA PRO A 187 -21.44 16.11 -1.41
C PRO A 187 -20.27 16.55 -0.52
N VAL A 188 -19.17 15.80 -0.57
CA VAL A 188 -17.96 16.15 0.16
C VAL A 188 -17.35 17.44 -0.42
N LYS A 189 -16.84 18.33 0.44
CA LYS A 189 -16.25 19.62 0.04
C LYS A 189 -15.09 19.42 -0.95
N ALA A 190 -15.12 20.16 -2.07
CA ALA A 190 -14.06 20.16 -3.06
C ALA A 190 -12.69 20.49 -2.42
N GLY A 191 -11.69 19.64 -2.66
CA GLY A 191 -10.35 19.76 -2.07
C GLY A 191 -10.04 18.83 -0.89
N SER A 192 -11.01 18.04 -0.39
CA SER A 192 -10.72 16.99 0.59
C SER A 192 -10.25 15.67 -0.02
N VAL A 193 -10.47 15.51 -1.33
CA VAL A 193 -9.97 14.36 -2.10
C VAL A 193 -8.57 14.73 -2.61
N PRO A 194 -7.54 13.87 -2.44
CA PRO A 194 -6.21 14.15 -2.96
C PRO A 194 -6.28 14.16 -4.49
N THR A 195 -6.18 15.33 -5.10
CA THR A 195 -5.85 15.42 -6.52
C THR A 195 -4.36 15.16 -6.65
N ILE A 196 -4.00 14.18 -7.49
CA ILE A 196 -2.62 14.07 -7.98
C ILE A 196 -2.43 15.33 -8.82
N PRO A 197 -1.51 16.25 -8.47
CA PRO A 197 -1.24 17.38 -9.35
C PRO A 197 -0.59 16.78 -10.60
N GLU A 198 -1.32 16.74 -11.71
CA GLU A 198 -0.76 16.38 -13.01
C GLU A 198 0.18 17.53 -13.42
N PRO A 199 1.51 17.35 -13.39
CA PRO A 199 2.45 18.42 -13.71
C PRO A 199 2.40 18.81 -15.20
N GLU A 200 1.69 18.02 -16.01
CA GLU A 200 1.64 18.09 -17.47
C GLU A 200 0.58 19.07 -18.02
N GLU A 201 -0.47 19.42 -17.27
CA GLU A 201 -1.48 20.38 -17.75
C GLU A 201 -0.91 21.79 -17.96
N TRP A 202 -0.10 22.26 -17.02
CA TRP A 202 0.55 23.58 -17.10
C TRP A 202 1.55 23.63 -18.25
N LEU A 203 2.28 22.54 -18.48
CA LEU A 203 3.22 22.43 -19.59
C LEU A 203 2.48 22.51 -20.93
N LEU A 204 1.33 21.84 -21.04
CA LEU A 204 0.51 21.85 -22.25
C LEU A 204 -0.08 23.23 -22.54
N MET A 205 -0.56 23.93 -21.50
CA MET A 205 -1.03 25.32 -21.64
C MET A 205 0.07 26.28 -22.11
N ILE A 206 1.29 26.14 -21.58
CA ILE A 206 2.45 26.95 -22.00
C ILE A 206 2.79 26.68 -23.48
N VAL A 207 2.83 25.41 -23.90
CA VAL A 207 3.11 25.04 -25.30
C VAL A 207 2.05 25.61 -26.24
N VAL A 208 0.77 25.51 -25.89
CA VAL A 208 -0.33 26.08 -26.69
C VAL A 208 -0.21 27.59 -26.80
N ALA A 209 0.09 28.29 -25.69
CA ALA A 209 0.29 29.73 -25.70
C ALA A 209 1.45 30.16 -26.61
N ILE A 210 2.56 29.41 -26.62
CA ILE A 210 3.71 29.67 -27.49
C ILE A 210 3.33 29.49 -28.96
N VAL A 211 2.64 28.41 -29.31
CA VAL A 211 2.21 28.12 -30.70
C VAL A 211 1.25 29.19 -31.21
N LEU A 212 0.26 29.59 -30.41
CA LEU A 212 -0.70 30.63 -30.78
C LEU A 212 -0.03 32.00 -30.95
N THR A 213 0.90 32.35 -30.06
CA THR A 213 1.64 33.61 -30.15
C THR A 213 2.53 33.63 -31.40
N TRP A 214 3.21 32.53 -31.70
CA TRP A 214 4.03 32.40 -32.91
C TRP A 214 3.20 32.50 -34.19
N ALA A 215 2.05 31.81 -34.24
CA ALA A 215 1.13 31.88 -35.38
C ALA A 215 0.57 33.29 -35.59
N MET A 216 0.21 34.01 -34.51
CA MET A 216 -0.27 35.38 -34.60
C MET A 216 0.83 36.35 -35.09
N LEU A 217 2.07 36.18 -34.63
CA LEU A 217 3.20 37.00 -35.06
C LEU A 217 3.56 36.77 -36.53
N ASN A 218 3.53 35.52 -37.00
CA ASN A 218 3.78 35.19 -38.42
C ASN A 218 2.67 35.71 -39.34
N ARG A 219 1.40 35.64 -38.93
CA ARG A 219 0.28 36.23 -39.71
C ARG A 219 0.39 37.75 -39.82
N ARG A 220 0.84 38.43 -38.76
CA ARG A 220 1.08 39.89 -38.79
C ARG A 220 2.28 40.29 -39.66
N ARG A 221 3.30 39.44 -39.78
CA ARG A 221 4.45 39.67 -40.67
C ARG A 221 4.10 39.46 -42.14
N ALA A 222 3.28 38.45 -42.45
CA ALA A 222 2.82 38.20 -43.82
C ALA A 222 1.93 39.32 -44.39
N TRP A 223 1.23 40.07 -43.53
CA TRP A 223 0.34 41.17 -43.96
C TRP A 223 1.04 42.52 -44.14
N LYS A 224 2.31 42.67 -43.73
CA LYS A 224 3.10 43.90 -43.91
C LYS A 224 4.00 43.89 -45.15
N LEU A 225 3.95 42.84 -45.97
CA LEU A 225 4.78 42.63 -47.16
C LEU A 225 3.94 42.47 -48.45
N SER A 226 2.66 42.85 -48.42
CA SER A 226 1.78 42.94 -49.59
C SER A 226 1.26 44.35 -49.79
#